data_AF-A0A370GPF0-F1
#
_entry.id   AF-A0A370GPF0-F1
#
_cell.length_a   1.000
_cell.length_b   1.000
_cell.length_c   1.000
_cell.angle_alpha   90.00
_cell.angle_beta   90.00
_cell.angle_gamma   90.00
#
_symmetry.space_group_name_H-M   'P 1'
#
loop_
_entity.id
_entity.type
_entity.pdbx_description
1 polymer ?
#
loop_
_entity_poly.entity_id
_entity_poly.type
_entity_poly.pdbx_seq_one_letter_code
_entity_poly.pdbx_strand_id
1 'polypeptide(L)'
;MKVELSKFRVKKGKTDKVDEWMKLLNDHMDKVLLTLKDEKMHVETIFREKNESGEYLYWFSIQGEGGSDVEESNHEIDKKHLEFWRECIDENYAEVSITPKVIMIPENLKNMMN
;
A
#
# COMPACT_ATOMS: atom_id res chain seq x y z
N MET A 1 -16.60 -3.13 4.81
CA MET A 1 -15.32 -3.77 4.38
C MET A 1 -15.08 -3.53 2.89
N LYS A 2 -13.86 -3.13 2.51
CA LYS A 2 -13.45 -2.80 1.14
C LYS A 2 -12.20 -3.62 0.78
N VAL A 3 -12.15 -4.19 -0.42
CA VAL A 3 -10.97 -4.93 -0.92
C VAL A 3 -10.49 -4.26 -2.19
N GLU A 4 -9.22 -3.88 -2.23
CA GLU A 4 -8.65 -3.08 -3.30
C GLU A 4 -7.33 -3.63 -3.81
N LEU A 5 -7.06 -3.35 -5.08
CA LEU A 5 -5.75 -3.55 -5.68
C LEU A 5 -5.45 -2.31 -6.54
N SER A 6 -4.41 -1.57 -6.17
CA SER A 6 -3.98 -0.38 -6.90
C SER A 6 -2.62 -0.63 -7.54
N LYS A 7 -2.40 -0.11 -8.76
CA LYS A 7 -1.15 -0.26 -9.51
C LYS A 7 -0.50 1.10 -9.72
N PHE A 8 0.76 1.22 -9.33
CA PHE A 8 1.55 2.44 -9.45
C PHE A 8 2.83 2.19 -10.24
N ARG A 9 3.13 3.08 -11.18
CA ARG A 9 4.38 3.00 -11.93
C ARG A 9 5.50 3.65 -11.14
N VAL A 10 6.66 2.99 -11.09
CA VAL A 10 7.87 3.56 -10.51
C VAL A 10 8.58 4.43 -11.56
N LYS A 11 9.03 5.61 -11.14
CA LYS A 11 9.85 6.53 -11.95
C LYS A 11 11.15 5.83 -12.38
N LYS A 12 11.59 6.09 -13.62
CA LYS A 12 12.81 5.50 -14.17
C LYS A 12 14.03 5.85 -13.29
N GLY A 13 14.83 4.85 -12.94
CA GLY A 13 16.04 5.03 -12.11
C GLY A 13 15.80 5.14 -10.61
N LYS A 14 14.56 4.96 -10.14
CA LYS A 14 14.22 4.98 -8.69
C LYS A 14 14.20 3.59 -8.05
N THR A 15 14.64 2.56 -8.76
CA THR A 15 14.69 1.16 -8.30
C THR A 15 15.36 1.02 -6.93
N ASP A 16 16.57 1.56 -6.75
CA ASP A 16 17.30 1.45 -5.48
C ASP A 16 16.59 2.20 -4.34
N LYS A 17 15.89 3.29 -4.66
CA LYS A 17 15.12 4.05 -3.68
C LYS A 17 13.87 3.30 -3.23
N VAL A 18 13.24 2.55 -4.13
CA VAL A 18 12.17 1.61 -3.78
C VAL A 18 12.70 0.48 -2.90
N ASP A 19 13.92 0.00 -3.14
CA ASP A 19 14.56 -1.00 -2.27
C ASP A 19 14.78 -0.45 -0.85
N GLU A 20 15.28 0.78 -0.72
CA GLU A 20 15.38 1.47 0.57
C GLU A 20 14.02 1.64 1.25
N TRP A 21 12.99 2.02 0.48
CA TRP A 21 11.63 2.20 0.99
C TRP A 21 11.05 0.91 1.57
N MET A 22 11.07 -0.16 0.79
CA MET A 22 10.55 -1.47 1.23
C MET A 22 11.33 -1.98 2.43
N LYS A 23 12.66 -1.76 2.47
CA LYS A 23 13.48 -2.11 3.62
C LYS A 23 13.06 -1.31 4.87
N LEU A 24 12.87 0.00 4.75
CA LEU A 24 12.42 0.84 5.86
C LEU A 24 11.13 0.31 6.49
N LEU A 25 10.13 -0.02 5.66
CA LEU A 25 8.83 -0.52 6.15
C LEU A 25 8.99 -1.88 6.85
N ASN A 26 9.77 -2.79 6.27
CA ASN A 26 10.03 -4.10 6.88
C ASN A 26 10.81 -3.98 8.21
N ASP A 27 11.80 -3.10 8.27
CA ASP A 27 12.61 -2.90 9.48
C ASP A 27 11.81 -2.26 10.63
N HIS A 28 10.72 -1.53 10.33
CA HIS A 28 9.90 -0.79 11.29
C HIS A 28 8.44 -1.28 11.29
N MET A 29 8.24 -2.59 11.07
CA MET A 29 6.91 -3.18 10.93
C MET A 29 6.03 -2.95 12.16
N ASP A 30 6.61 -2.90 13.36
CA ASP A 30 5.89 -2.56 14.59
C ASP A 30 5.22 -1.17 14.52
N LYS A 31 5.94 -0.19 13.96
CA LYS A 31 5.41 1.17 13.74
C LYS A 31 4.40 1.20 12.61
N VAL A 32 4.64 0.50 11.51
CA VAL A 32 3.70 0.41 10.37
C VAL A 32 2.37 -0.19 10.83
N LEU A 33 2.39 -1.30 11.58
CA LEU A 33 1.17 -1.95 12.04
C LEU A 33 0.37 -1.09 13.04
N LEU A 34 1.03 -0.17 13.75
CA LEU A 34 0.33 0.79 14.62
C LEU A 34 -0.52 1.77 13.79
N THR A 35 -0.02 2.24 12.64
CA THR A 35 -0.73 3.21 11.81
C THR A 35 -1.90 2.57 11.08
N LEU A 36 -1.72 1.34 10.55
CA LEU A 36 -2.79 0.56 9.93
C LEU A 36 -4.02 0.36 10.84
N LYS A 37 -3.80 0.25 12.16
CA LYS A 37 -4.90 0.10 13.12
C LYS A 37 -5.80 1.34 13.16
N ASP A 38 -5.20 2.53 13.11
CA ASP A 38 -5.92 3.80 13.11
C ASP A 38 -6.68 3.99 11.77
N GLU A 39 -6.09 3.52 10.67
CA GLU A 39 -6.66 3.52 9.31
C GLU A 39 -7.73 2.44 9.08
N LYS A 40 -8.04 1.61 10.08
CA LYS A 40 -8.92 0.43 9.92
C LYS A 40 -8.46 -0.49 8.77
N MET A 41 -7.17 -0.53 8.50
CA MET A 41 -6.53 -1.38 7.50
C MET A 41 -6.27 -2.75 8.12
N HIS A 42 -6.98 -3.79 7.68
CA HIS A 42 -6.80 -5.16 8.19
C HIS A 42 -5.63 -5.87 7.53
N VAL A 43 -5.46 -5.63 6.23
CA VAL A 43 -4.36 -6.17 5.43
C VAL A 43 -3.91 -5.06 4.51
N GLU A 44 -2.61 -4.81 4.48
CA GLU A 44 -1.95 -4.11 3.39
C GLU A 44 -0.75 -4.95 2.93
N THR A 45 -0.57 -5.07 1.63
CA THR A 45 0.56 -5.78 1.06
C THR A 45 1.01 -5.09 -0.21
N ILE A 46 2.31 -4.83 -0.28
CA ILE A 46 2.95 -4.19 -1.42
C ILE A 46 3.67 -5.26 -2.24
N PHE A 47 3.23 -5.46 -3.48
CA PHE A 47 3.92 -6.32 -4.45
C PHE A 47 4.74 -5.47 -5.40
N ARG A 48 5.84 -6.02 -5.91
CA ARG A 48 6.70 -5.37 -6.90
C ARG A 48 6.83 -6.23 -8.14
N GLU A 49 6.67 -5.60 -9.30
CA GLU A 49 6.89 -6.20 -10.61
C GLU A 49 8.02 -5.45 -11.32
N LYS A 50 8.97 -6.20 -11.88
CA LYS A 50 10.00 -5.69 -12.79
C LYS A 50 9.97 -6.53 -14.06
N ASN A 51 9.67 -5.89 -15.19
CA ASN A 51 9.66 -6.54 -16.49
C ASN A 51 10.10 -5.54 -17.58
N GLU A 52 10.06 -5.97 -18.85
CA GLU A 52 10.46 -5.14 -19.99
C GLU A 52 9.62 -3.84 -20.15
N SER A 53 8.39 -3.83 -19.64
CA SER A 53 7.50 -2.66 -19.69
C SER A 53 7.81 -1.63 -18.61
N GLY A 54 8.57 -2.03 -17.57
CA GLY A 54 9.04 -1.16 -16.52
C GLY A 54 8.94 -1.79 -15.14
N GLU A 55 8.89 -0.91 -14.14
CA GLU A 55 8.79 -1.27 -12.74
C GLU A 55 7.48 -0.73 -12.16
N TYR A 56 6.77 -1.58 -11.42
CA TYR A 56 5.47 -1.28 -10.84
C TYR A 56 5.40 -1.78 -9.40
N LEU A 57 4.68 -1.03 -8.58
CA LEU A 57 4.26 -1.47 -7.25
C LEU A 57 2.74 -1.64 -7.23
N TYR A 58 2.28 -2.65 -6.53
CA TYR A 58 0.87 -2.96 -6.37
C TYR A 58 0.52 -2.95 -4.88
N TRP A 59 -0.46 -2.15 -4.49
CA TRP A 59 -1.02 -2.17 -3.13
C TRP A 59 -2.27 -3.03 -3.14
N PHE A 60 -2.21 -4.18 -2.47
CA PHE A 60 -3.39 -4.95 -2.11
C PHE A 60 -3.81 -4.58 -0.70
N SER A 61 -5.10 -4.29 -0.51
CA SER A 61 -5.60 -3.99 0.83
C SER A 61 -6.98 -4.57 1.12
N ILE A 62 -7.21 -4.84 2.40
CA ILE A 62 -8.52 -5.17 2.98
C ILE A 62 -8.76 -4.19 4.12
N GLN A 63 -9.79 -3.35 3.98
CA GLN A 63 -10.08 -2.24 4.89
C GLN A 63 -11.46 -2.39 5.53
N GLY A 64 -11.59 -1.95 6.77
CA GLY A 64 -12.86 -1.71 7.45
C GLY A 64 -13.55 -0.45 6.93
N GLU A 65 -14.61 -0.01 7.61
CA GLU A 65 -15.27 1.28 7.32
C GLU A 65 -14.81 2.35 8.32
N GLY A 66 -14.71 3.61 7.85
CA GLY A 66 -14.39 4.76 8.71
C GLY A 66 -12.94 4.86 9.15
N GLY A 67 -12.00 4.33 8.35
CA GLY A 67 -10.56 4.55 8.55
C GLY A 67 -10.14 5.98 8.26
N SER A 68 -9.10 6.46 8.95
CA SER A 68 -8.41 7.71 8.62
C SER A 68 -7.51 7.54 7.40
N ASP A 69 -7.31 8.61 6.63
CA ASP A 69 -6.36 8.61 5.51
C ASP A 69 -4.92 8.75 6.02
N VAL A 70 -3.98 8.03 5.39
CA VAL A 70 -2.54 8.08 5.72
C VAL A 70 -1.97 9.51 5.63
N GLU A 71 -2.56 10.35 4.76
CA GLU A 71 -2.17 11.75 4.59
C GLU A 71 -2.45 12.62 5.83
N GLU A 72 -3.37 12.18 6.69
CA GLU A 72 -3.74 12.86 7.94
C GLU A 72 -2.91 12.35 9.14
N SER A 73 -2.05 11.36 8.92
CA SER A 73 -1.28 10.74 9.98
C SER A 73 -0.20 11.67 10.56
N ASN A 74 -0.09 11.65 11.89
CA ASN A 74 0.98 12.34 12.61
C ASN A 74 2.20 11.45 12.85
N HIS A 75 2.12 10.17 12.52
CA HIS A 75 3.20 9.20 12.75
C HIS A 75 4.37 9.46 11.81
N GLU A 76 5.59 9.39 12.34
CA GLU A 76 6.81 9.65 11.56
C GLU A 76 7.00 8.64 10.42
N ILE A 77 6.60 7.39 10.63
CA ILE A 77 6.72 6.32 9.64
C ILE A 77 5.86 6.62 8.39
N ASP A 78 4.66 7.16 8.56
CA ASP A 78 3.77 7.51 7.45
C ASP A 78 4.27 8.73 6.69
N LYS A 79 4.82 9.73 7.38
CA LYS A 79 5.49 10.86 6.73
C LYS A 79 6.65 10.39 5.86
N LYS A 80 7.48 9.46 6.36
CA LYS A 80 8.57 8.86 5.58
C LYS A 80 8.03 8.02 4.42
N HIS A 81 6.97 7.26 4.64
CA HIS A 81 6.29 6.49 3.59
C HIS A 81 5.83 7.40 2.44
N LEU A 82 5.20 8.54 2.75
CA LEU A 82 4.75 9.54 1.78
C LEU A 82 5.92 10.28 1.09
N GLU A 83 7.04 10.51 1.78
CA GLU A 83 8.25 11.04 1.15
C GLU A 83 8.79 10.08 0.07
N PHE A 84 8.91 8.80 0.40
CA PHE A 84 9.31 7.77 -0.57
C PHE A 84 8.32 7.64 -1.71
N TRP A 85 7.02 7.69 -1.42
CA TRP A 85 5.96 7.69 -2.42
C TRP A 85 6.18 8.78 -3.46
N ARG A 86 6.26 10.05 -3.03
CA ARG A 86 6.44 11.21 -3.91
C ARG A 86 7.75 11.12 -4.71
N GLU A 87 8.79 10.56 -4.11
CA GLU A 87 10.07 10.40 -4.79
C GLU A 87 10.03 9.29 -5.86
N CYS A 88 9.36 8.18 -5.59
CA CYS A 88 9.46 6.96 -6.39
C CYS A 88 8.32 6.78 -7.39
N ILE A 89 7.11 7.22 -7.08
CA ILE A 89 5.91 6.96 -7.90
C ILE A 89 5.73 8.02 -8.98
N ASP A 90 5.41 7.57 -10.19
CA ASP A 90 5.04 8.42 -11.33
C ASP A 90 3.53 8.70 -11.32
N GLU A 91 3.14 9.82 -10.70
CA GLU A 91 1.74 10.25 -10.57
C GLU A 91 1.10 10.64 -11.92
N ASN A 92 1.88 10.80 -12.98
CA ASN A 92 1.35 11.09 -14.32
C ASN A 92 0.97 9.82 -15.08
N TYR A 93 1.31 8.64 -14.55
CA TYR A 93 0.91 7.39 -15.14
C TYR A 93 -0.59 7.17 -14.90
N ALA A 94 -1.36 7.10 -15.98
CA ALA A 94 -2.81 6.99 -15.92
C ALA A 94 -3.25 5.84 -15.01
N GLU A 95 -4.18 6.14 -14.10
CA GLU A 95 -4.79 5.15 -13.22
C GLU A 95 -5.41 4.04 -14.06
N VAL A 96 -4.88 2.83 -13.91
CA VAL A 96 -5.52 1.64 -14.46
C VAL A 96 -6.65 1.29 -13.49
N SER A 97 -7.90 1.35 -13.96
CA SER A 97 -9.03 0.87 -13.16
C SER A 97 -8.91 -0.64 -12.96
N ILE A 98 -8.61 -1.05 -11.74
CA ILE A 98 -8.56 -2.45 -11.32
C ILE A 98 -9.77 -2.69 -10.43
N THR A 99 -10.63 -3.65 -10.80
CA THR A 99 -11.82 -3.99 -10.02
C THR A 99 -11.71 -5.44 -9.53
N PRO A 100 -11.86 -5.72 -8.23
CA PRO A 100 -11.94 -7.09 -7.74
C PRO A 100 -13.14 -7.80 -8.37
N LYS A 101 -12.94 -9.01 -8.91
CA LYS A 101 -14.00 -9.81 -9.52
C LYS A 101 -14.55 -10.90 -8.62
N VAL A 102 -13.73 -11.43 -7.73
CA VAL A 102 -14.12 -12.40 -6.70
C VAL A 102 -13.30 -12.12 -5.45
N ILE A 103 -13.97 -12.15 -4.28
CA ILE A 103 -13.34 -12.00 -2.97
C ILE A 103 -13.66 -13.26 -2.18
N MET A 104 -12.62 -14.06 -1.89
CA MET A 104 -12.76 -15.36 -1.20
C MET A 104 -12.21 -15.25 0.22
N ILE A 105 -13.01 -14.72 1.15
CA ILE A 105 -12.67 -14.62 2.57
C ILE A 105 -13.63 -15.53 3.36
N PRO A 106 -13.13 -16.56 4.06
CA PRO A 106 -13.95 -17.39 4.94
C PRO A 106 -14.70 -16.55 5.98
N GLU A 107 -15.94 -16.95 6.29
CA GLU A 107 -16.84 -16.16 7.15
C GLU A 107 -16.27 -15.91 8.55
N ASN A 108 -15.54 -16.88 9.12
CA ASN A 108 -14.90 -16.73 10.42
C ASN A 108 -13.85 -15.61 10.44
N LEU A 109 -13.11 -15.42 9.34
CA LEU A 109 -12.13 -14.33 9.22
C LEU A 109 -12.82 -13.00 8.92
N LYS A 110 -13.85 -13.02 8.05
CA LYS A 110 -14.64 -11.83 7.72
C LYS A 110 -15.26 -11.20 8.98
N ASN A 111 -15.78 -12.02 9.89
CA ASN A 111 -16.35 -11.56 11.15
C ASN A 111 -15.32 -10.96 12.12
N MET A 112 -14.03 -11.26 11.98
CA MET A 112 -12.96 -10.62 12.77
C MET A 112 -12.55 -9.25 12.21
N MET A 113 -12.92 -8.96 10.96
CA MET A 113 -12.60 -7.72 10.24
C MET A 113 -13.81 -6.78 10.11
N ASN A 114 -14.94 -7.11 10.74
CA ASN A 114 -16.13 -6.26 10.79
C ASN A 114 -16.20 -5.48 12.10
#